data_AF-A0A9W6LTE8-F1
#
_entry.id   AF-A0A9W6LTE8-F1
#
_cell.length_a   1.000
_cell.length_b   1.000
_cell.length_c   1.000
_cell.angle_alpha   90.00
_cell.angle_beta   90.00
_cell.angle_gamma   90.00
#
_symmetry.space_group_name_H-M   'P 1'
#
loop_
_entity.id
_entity.type
_entity.pdbx_description
1 polymer ?
#
loop_
_entity_poly.entity_id
_entity_poly.type
_entity_poly.pdbx_seq_one_letter_code
_entity_poly.pdbx_strand_id
1 'polypeptide(L)'
;MADDQPKKSKRGFASMDPEKQREIARKGGLSVPPERRSFSQSSDLASKAGQKGGRAVAPENRSFSRDHALAAEAGAKGGYASHGSKSKRQVKP
;
A
#
# COMPACT_ATOMS: atom_id res chain seq x y z
N MET A 1 10.12 -39.66 -28.78
CA MET A 1 9.10 -39.41 -27.75
C MET A 1 9.28 -37.96 -27.32
N ALA A 2 8.37 -37.07 -27.72
CA ALA A 2 8.51 -35.63 -27.52
C ALA A 2 7.98 -35.23 -26.13
N ASP A 3 8.75 -34.37 -25.47
CA ASP A 3 8.63 -33.90 -24.09
C ASP A 3 7.25 -33.29 -23.72
N ASP A 4 6.59 -33.89 -22.73
CA ASP A 4 5.43 -33.32 -22.02
C ASP A 4 5.95 -32.40 -20.89
N GLN A 5 6.27 -31.15 -21.21
CA GLN A 5 6.66 -30.14 -20.22
C GLN A 5 5.42 -29.56 -19.51
N PRO A 6 5.28 -29.68 -18.17
CA PRO A 6 4.11 -29.16 -17.47
C PRO A 6 4.11 -27.63 -17.49
N LYS A 7 3.22 -27.04 -18.29
CA LYS A 7 2.94 -25.59 -18.27
C LYS A 7 2.52 -25.18 -16.85
N LYS A 8 3.33 -24.34 -16.18
CA LYS A 8 2.99 -23.77 -14.86
C LYS A 8 1.63 -23.09 -14.95
N SER A 9 0.64 -23.63 -14.23
CA SER A 9 -0.70 -23.04 -14.16
C SER A 9 -0.62 -21.65 -13.53
N LYS A 10 -1.33 -20.68 -14.14
CA LYS A 10 -1.48 -19.31 -13.62
C LYS A 10 -2.25 -19.36 -12.30
N ARG A 11 -1.51 -19.46 -11.19
CA ARG A 11 -2.05 -19.53 -9.82
C ARG A 11 -1.55 -18.33 -9.02
N GLY A 12 -2.33 -17.94 -8.02
CA GLY A 12 -1.96 -16.87 -7.08
C GLY A 12 -2.68 -15.55 -7.32
N PHE A 13 -2.49 -14.61 -6.39
CA PHE A 13 -3.22 -13.35 -6.32
C PHE A 13 -3.11 -12.49 -7.57
N ALA A 14 -1.94 -12.47 -8.22
CA ALA A 14 -1.70 -11.71 -9.45
C ALA A 14 -2.33 -12.33 -10.70
N SER A 15 -2.73 -13.61 -10.65
CA SER A 15 -3.40 -14.30 -11.76
C SER A 15 -4.93 -14.31 -11.64
N MET A 16 -5.49 -13.71 -10.58
CA MET A 16 -6.94 -13.56 -10.41
C MET A 16 -7.48 -12.40 -11.24
N ASP A 17 -8.80 -12.40 -11.42
CA ASP A 17 -9.53 -11.27 -11.98
C ASP A 17 -9.26 -9.97 -11.19
N PRO A 18 -9.05 -8.82 -11.87
CA PRO A 18 -8.72 -7.55 -11.22
C PRO A 18 -9.80 -7.05 -10.24
N GLU A 19 -11.09 -7.32 -10.49
CA GLU A 19 -12.15 -6.94 -9.56
C GLU A 19 -12.04 -7.76 -8.28
N LYS A 20 -11.88 -9.08 -8.41
CA LYS A 20 -11.67 -9.99 -7.28
C LYS A 20 -10.41 -9.63 -6.48
N GLN A 21 -9.33 -9.26 -7.16
CA GLN A 21 -8.09 -8.81 -6.54
C GLN A 21 -8.31 -7.55 -5.68
N ARG A 22 -9.04 -6.57 -6.22
CA ARG A 22 -9.40 -5.34 -5.51
C ARG A 22 -10.32 -5.61 -4.33
N GLU A 23 -11.31 -6.49 -4.46
CA GLU A 23 -12.18 -6.87 -3.35
C GLU A 23 -11.41 -7.53 -2.20
N ILE A 24 -10.50 -8.45 -2.51
CA ILE A 24 -9.66 -9.11 -1.50
C ILE A 24 -8.74 -8.09 -0.82
N ALA A 25 -8.09 -7.21 -1.59
CA ALA A 25 -7.27 -6.14 -1.03
C ALA A 25 -8.08 -5.20 -0.12
N ARG A 26 -9.31 -4.84 -0.54
CA ARG A 26 -10.24 -4.03 0.25
C ARG A 26 -10.65 -4.74 1.54
N LYS A 27 -11.01 -6.02 1.49
CA LYS A 27 -11.34 -6.84 2.68
C LYS A 27 -10.15 -6.93 3.63
N GLY A 28 -8.94 -7.16 3.11
CA GLY A 28 -7.71 -7.17 3.90
C GLY A 28 -7.47 -5.85 4.64
N GLY A 29 -7.61 -4.71 3.96
CA GLY A 29 -7.47 -3.40 4.57
C GLY A 29 -8.58 -3.04 5.58
N LEU A 30 -9.79 -3.59 5.41
CA LEU A 30 -10.91 -3.41 6.33
C LEU A 30 -10.84 -4.35 7.55
N SER A 31 -10.03 -5.41 7.50
CA SER A 31 -9.93 -6.39 8.59
C SER A 31 -9.49 -5.79 9.93
N VAL A 32 -8.79 -4.65 9.89
CA VAL A 32 -8.42 -3.89 11.09
C VAL A 32 -9.32 -2.66 11.20
N PRO A 33 -10.07 -2.50 12.31
CA PRO A 33 -10.86 -1.31 12.58
C PRO A 33 -10.00 -0.05 12.47
N PRO A 34 -10.53 1.06 11.94
CA PRO A 34 -9.75 2.28 11.73
C PRO A 34 -9.04 2.79 13.00
N GLU A 35 -9.61 2.56 14.18
CA GLU A 35 -9.08 2.93 15.50
C GLU A 35 -7.87 2.06 15.93
N ARG A 36 -7.78 0.84 15.40
CA ARG A 36 -6.72 -0.13 15.70
C ARG A 36 -5.70 -0.26 14.57
N ARG A 37 -5.84 0.51 13.49
CA ARG A 37 -4.81 0.58 12.45
C ARG A 37 -3.59 1.30 13.01
N SER A 38 -2.42 0.66 12.99
CA SER A 38 -1.17 1.21 13.53
C SER A 38 -0.83 2.60 12.97
N PHE A 39 -1.19 2.86 11.71
CA PHE A 39 -1.00 4.15 11.05
C PHE A 39 -2.01 5.24 11.47
N SER A 40 -3.16 4.87 12.03
CA SER A 40 -4.17 5.82 12.54
C SER A 40 -3.92 6.26 13.98
N GLN A 41 -3.14 5.47 14.74
CA GLN A 41 -2.92 5.70 16.18
C GLN A 41 -1.86 6.75 16.47
N SER A 42 -0.80 6.82 15.65
CA SER A 42 0.28 7.80 15.81
C SER A 42 0.85 8.19 14.46
N SER A 43 0.77 9.49 14.15
CA SER A 43 1.39 10.06 12.94
C SER A 43 2.91 9.88 12.96
N ASP A 44 3.54 9.99 14.14
CA ASP A 44 4.98 9.82 14.30
C ASP A 44 5.43 8.39 14.02
N LEU A 45 4.67 7.39 14.49
CA LEU A 45 4.97 5.98 14.22
C LEU A 45 4.82 5.66 12.73
N ALA A 46 3.76 6.17 12.10
CA ALA A 46 3.54 6.04 10.67
C ALA A 46 4.70 6.65 9.85
N SER A 47 5.12 7.86 10.21
CA SER A 47 6.24 8.56 9.58
C SER A 47 7.56 7.80 9.76
N LYS A 48 7.86 7.36 10.99
CA LYS A 48 9.07 6.56 11.30
C LYS A 48 9.08 5.22 10.56
N ALA A 49 7.94 4.54 10.46
CA ALA A 49 7.82 3.28 9.73
C ALA A 49 8.05 3.49 8.23
N GLY A 50 7.45 4.54 7.64
CA GLY A 50 7.69 4.92 6.25
C GLY A 50 9.16 5.27 5.99
N GLN A 51 9.77 6.07 6.86
CA GLN A 51 11.18 6.43 6.77
C GLN A 51 12.09 5.19 6.87
N LYS A 52 11.79 4.26 7.79
CA LYS A 52 12.54 3.00 7.92
C LYS A 52 12.42 2.14 6.65
N GLY A 53 11.24 2.05 6.06
CA GLY A 53 11.01 1.35 4.79
C GLY A 53 11.80 1.97 3.63
N GLY A 54 11.81 3.30 3.53
CA GLY A 54 12.54 4.01 2.48
C GLY A 54 14.07 3.98 2.65
N ARG A 55 14.57 3.77 3.88
CA ARG A 55 16.01 3.64 4.17
C ARG A 55 16.61 2.31 3.70
N ALA A 56 15.80 1.29 3.43
CA ALA A 56 16.28 0.00 2.89
C ALA A 56 16.86 0.13 1.47
N VAL A 57 16.59 1.23 0.78
CA VAL A 57 17.14 1.54 -0.53
C VAL A 57 18.42 2.36 -0.36
N ALA A 58 19.49 1.97 -1.06
CA ALA A 58 20.75 2.71 -1.08
C ALA A 58 20.52 4.17 -1.52
N PRO A 59 21.20 5.18 -0.92
CA PRO A 59 20.96 6.61 -1.18
C PRO A 59 20.90 6.97 -2.67
N GLU A 60 21.77 6.37 -3.49
CA GLU A 60 21.88 6.67 -4.93
C GLU A 60 20.68 6.11 -5.74
N ASN A 61 20.01 5.10 -5.19
CA ASN A 61 18.88 4.41 -5.83
C ASN A 61 17.52 4.83 -5.27
N ARG A 62 17.50 5.79 -4.33
CA ARG A 62 16.23 6.24 -3.75
C ARG A 62 15.47 7.06 -4.77
N SER A 63 14.17 6.82 -4.90
CA SER A 63 13.31 7.55 -5.85
C SER A 63 13.40 9.06 -5.67
N PHE A 64 13.57 9.55 -4.43
CA PHE A 64 13.74 10.96 -4.13
C PHE A 64 15.07 11.59 -4.56
N SER A 65 16.11 10.78 -4.79
CA SER A 65 17.39 11.24 -5.34
C SER A 65 17.40 11.25 -6.87
N ARG A 66 16.57 10.41 -7.51
CA ARG A 66 16.40 10.38 -8.97
C ARG A 66 15.38 11.39 -9.47
N ASP A 67 14.23 11.49 -8.79
CA ASP A 67 13.16 12.41 -9.13
C ASP A 67 12.40 12.81 -7.86
N HIS A 68 12.71 14.02 -7.38
CA HIS A 68 12.11 14.56 -6.18
C HIS A 68 10.60 14.82 -6.34
N ALA A 69 10.15 15.22 -7.53
CA ALA A 69 8.75 15.52 -7.80
C ALA A 69 7.90 14.24 -7.75
N LEU A 70 8.35 13.19 -8.45
CA LEU A 70 7.67 11.88 -8.44
C LEU A 70 7.63 11.27 -7.03
N ALA A 71 8.73 11.38 -6.28
CA ALA A 71 8.78 10.89 -4.91
C ALA A 71 7.83 11.66 -3.98
N ALA A 72 7.75 12.98 -4.13
CA ALA A 72 6.82 13.82 -3.38
C ALA A 72 5.36 13.46 -3.71
N GLU A 73 5.04 13.25 -5.00
CA GLU A 73 3.70 12.84 -5.44
C GLU A 73 3.32 11.46 -4.88
N ALA A 74 4.23 10.48 -4.95
CA ALA A 74 4.02 9.15 -4.40
C ALA A 74 3.81 9.19 -2.88
N GLY A 75 4.61 9.99 -2.16
CA GLY A 75 4.45 10.23 -0.73
C GLY A 75 3.12 10.89 -0.39
N ALA A 76 2.75 11.93 -1.13
CA ALA A 76 1.48 12.63 -0.97
C ALA A 76 0.28 11.69 -1.21
N LYS A 77 0.31 10.89 -2.29
CA LYS A 77 -0.72 9.89 -2.61
C LYS A 77 -0.85 8.82 -1.52
N GLY A 78 0.26 8.33 -0.98
CA GLY A 78 0.25 7.42 0.18
C GLY A 78 -0.35 8.05 1.42
N GLY A 79 -0.07 9.34 1.63
CA GLY A 79 -0.75 10.19 2.58
C GLY A 79 -2.26 10.21 2.33
N TYR A 80 -2.73 10.65 1.16
CA TYR A 80 -4.17 10.77 0.86
C TYR A 80 -4.95 9.47 1.04
N ALA A 81 -4.37 8.31 0.69
CA ALA A 81 -4.98 7.00 0.94
C ALA A 81 -5.22 6.72 2.44
N SER A 82 -4.40 7.32 3.31
CA SER A 82 -4.50 7.24 4.77
C SER A 82 -5.47 8.29 5.35
N HIS A 83 -5.67 9.43 4.68
CA HIS A 83 -6.49 10.55 5.17
C HIS A 83 -7.91 10.61 4.56
N GLY A 84 -8.18 9.90 3.45
CA GLY A 84 -9.45 9.94 2.72
C GLY A 84 -10.70 9.42 3.47
N SER A 85 -10.56 8.90 4.69
CA SER A 85 -11.69 8.47 5.53
C SER A 85 -12.09 9.47 6.62
N LYS A 86 -11.39 10.61 6.76
CA LYS A 86 -11.69 11.61 7.82
C LYS A 86 -12.61 12.76 7.42
N SER A 87 -13.27 12.69 6.26
CA SER A 87 -14.29 13.67 5.87
C SER A 87 -15.71 13.09 5.86
N LYS A 88 -16.14 12.43 6.96
CA LYS A 88 -17.57 12.23 7.33
C LYS A 88 -17.77 11.98 8.83
N ARG A 89 -16.99 12.62 9.72
CA ARG A 89 -17.43 12.75 11.12
C ARG A 89 -18.38 13.94 11.18
N GLN A 90 -19.64 13.67 10.87
CA GLN A 90 -20.75 14.48 11.36
C GLN A 90 -20.58 14.60 12.88
N VAL A 91 -20.35 15.81 13.33
CA VAL A 91 -20.59 16.19 14.71
C VAL A 91 -22.09 16.48 14.80
N LYS A 92 -22.81 15.67 15.58
CA LYS A 92 -24.10 15.99 16.24
C LYS A 92 -24.19 15.10 17.50
N PRO A 93 -24.83 15.54 18.59
CA PRO A 93 -25.97 16.47 18.68
C PRO A 93 -25.61 17.96 18.62
#